data_AF-A0A3C0WH98-F1
#
_entry.id   AF-A0A3C0WH98-F1
#
_cell.length_a   1.000
_cell.length_b   1.000
_cell.length_c   1.000
_cell.angle_alpha   90.00
_cell.angle_beta   90.00
_cell.angle_gamma   90.00
#
_symmetry.space_group_name_H-M   'P 1'
#
loop_
_entity.id
_entity.type
_entity.pdbx_description
1 polymer ?
#
loop_
_entity_poly.entity_id
_entity_poly.type
_entity_poly.pdbx_seq_one_letter_code
_entity_poly.pdbx_strand_id
1 'polypeptide(L)'
;MLLASVLCCFCAVSSLFSAEYSRIDVTPQQVVLQGKDASFQLLITGYSETGKATDLTRTASYRIDGESLVQLNDSGIIRSLQDGRTRVVVMVDDREISVPVSVDSSDHRISLNFENDIEPILSRYRCNTSGCHGKAEGQNGFKLSVFGFDPVADYSALVMEARGRRVFPSSPERSLLLQKMSGGIPHGGGIPIDPARPEYRTVRDWILEGMPVGSPEDAVVTKIQLTPNQQVMHRGDQQQLRVVATMSDGRQVDVTELAQFRSNAAAQAVVDPEGLITTGQSPGVVAVMATYMGNVDVFKAFIPRVEGSIDFPEVAENNSIDSHVNNQLKKLNIIPSGRADDASYLRRVYVDLIGTLPTAEETRQFLTDVRADKRSLIVDALMERPEFADYWALKWSDLLRVDRLALGHKNAYSYYNWIRTSFKENKPLDELARDLITAEGPLREQPAGTFYKAVGGANKQASTLSQVLLGIRIECAECHHHPWDRWSQQDYFSMQAFLTQVKFKPSNVG
;
A
#
# COMPACT_ATOMS: atom_id res chain seq x y z
N MET A 1 35.53 -48.28 -62.76
CA MET A 1 36.39 -47.31 -62.05
C MET A 1 35.68 -45.97 -62.04
N LEU A 2 35.43 -45.45 -60.83
CA LEU A 2 35.21 -44.05 -60.42
C LEU A 2 34.16 -43.20 -61.17
N LEU A 3 33.01 -42.92 -60.54
CA LEU A 3 32.66 -41.72 -59.71
C LEU A 3 32.19 -40.56 -60.61
N ALA A 4 31.22 -39.71 -60.29
CA ALA A 4 30.12 -39.59 -59.34
C ALA A 4 29.41 -38.27 -59.73
N SER A 5 28.09 -38.17 -59.68
CA SER A 5 27.35 -36.88 -59.60
C SER A 5 25.87 -37.16 -59.34
N VAL A 6 25.48 -37.22 -58.07
CA VAL A 6 24.07 -37.13 -57.67
C VAL A 6 23.94 -35.89 -56.79
N LEU A 7 23.19 -34.93 -57.31
CA LEU A 7 22.83 -33.66 -56.68
C LEU A 7 21.95 -33.95 -55.45
N CYS A 8 22.40 -33.54 -54.26
CA CYS A 8 21.62 -33.60 -53.04
C CYS A 8 20.97 -32.24 -52.80
N CYS A 9 19.65 -32.13 -52.97
CA CYS A 9 18.87 -30.98 -52.53
C CYS A 9 18.76 -31.01 -51.00
N PHE A 10 19.45 -30.08 -50.33
CA PHE A 10 19.20 -29.77 -48.93
C PHE A 10 17.99 -28.83 -48.85
N CYS A 11 16.85 -29.34 -48.37
CA CYS A 11 15.77 -28.49 -47.87
C CYS A 11 16.22 -27.84 -46.56
N ALA A 12 16.42 -26.52 -46.59
CA ALA A 12 16.59 -25.72 -45.40
C ALA A 12 15.25 -25.67 -44.64
N VAL A 13 15.19 -26.33 -43.48
CA VAL A 13 14.13 -26.09 -42.49
C VAL A 13 14.47 -24.78 -41.80
N SER A 14 13.91 -23.68 -42.29
CA SER A 14 13.88 -22.41 -41.57
C SER A 14 12.99 -22.59 -40.34
N SER A 15 13.60 -22.74 -39.18
CA SER A 15 12.93 -22.61 -37.88
C SER A 15 12.40 -21.19 -37.75
N LEU A 16 11.11 -21.01 -38.02
CA LEU A 16 10.36 -19.81 -37.65
C LEU A 16 10.28 -19.79 -36.12
N PHE A 17 11.23 -19.11 -35.46
CA PHE A 17 11.05 -18.67 -34.09
C PHE A 17 9.94 -17.62 -34.11
N SER A 18 8.74 -18.00 -33.69
CA SER A 18 7.71 -17.03 -33.33
C SER A 18 8.25 -16.21 -32.17
N ALA A 19 8.30 -14.87 -32.30
CA ALA A 19 8.67 -14.01 -31.18
C ALA A 19 7.71 -14.29 -30.00
N GLU A 20 8.28 -14.60 -28.83
CA GLU A 20 7.50 -14.95 -27.62
C GLU A 20 6.61 -13.78 -27.16
N TYR A 21 7.02 -12.55 -27.48
CA TYR A 21 6.35 -11.31 -27.09
C TYR A 21 5.90 -10.50 -28.31
N SER A 22 4.64 -10.04 -28.31
CA SER A 22 4.11 -9.13 -29.32
C SER A 22 4.66 -7.71 -29.14
N ARG A 23 4.83 -7.27 -27.89
CA ARG A 23 5.34 -5.94 -27.51
C ARG A 23 6.29 -6.04 -26.33
N ILE A 24 7.30 -5.16 -26.29
CA ILE A 24 8.20 -5.01 -25.16
C ILE A 24 8.21 -3.54 -24.77
N ASP A 25 7.90 -3.26 -23.51
CA ASP A 25 7.93 -1.91 -22.95
C ASP A 25 9.12 -1.78 -22.00
N VAL A 26 9.90 -0.72 -22.17
CA VAL A 26 10.98 -0.32 -21.25
C VAL A 26 10.55 0.96 -20.56
N THR A 27 10.57 0.97 -19.22
CA THR A 27 10.22 2.16 -18.44
C THR A 27 11.33 2.50 -17.45
N PRO A 28 11.64 3.79 -17.24
CA PRO A 28 11.18 4.93 -18.06
C PRO A 28 11.79 4.88 -19.46
N GLN A 29 11.20 5.62 -20.40
CA GLN A 29 11.70 5.72 -21.78
C GLN A 29 12.97 6.59 -21.89
N GLN A 30 13.29 7.35 -20.84
CA GLN A 30 14.51 8.14 -20.68
C GLN A 30 14.88 8.18 -19.21
N VAL A 31 16.18 8.25 -18.91
CA VAL A 31 16.69 8.34 -17.53
C VAL A 31 17.46 9.64 -17.36
N VAL A 32 17.12 10.38 -16.31
CA VAL A 32 17.84 11.59 -15.88
C VAL A 32 18.38 11.31 -14.48
N LEU A 33 19.70 11.31 -14.35
CA LEU A 33 20.39 11.16 -13.07
C LEU A 33 20.97 12.51 -12.68
N GLN A 34 20.70 12.94 -11.45
CA GLN A 34 21.24 14.18 -10.92
C GLN A 34 21.93 13.87 -9.59
N GLY A 35 23.18 14.27 -9.44
CA GLY A 35 23.95 14.04 -8.22
C GLY A 35 24.81 12.78 -8.24
N LYS A 36 25.79 12.76 -7.33
CA LYS A 36 26.66 11.62 -7.02
C LYS A 36 25.87 10.42 -6.49
N ASP A 37 26.20 9.23 -7.01
CA ASP A 37 25.52 7.95 -6.71
C ASP A 37 24.02 7.91 -7.06
N ALA A 38 23.49 8.91 -7.76
CA ALA A 38 22.10 8.92 -8.23
C ALA A 38 21.84 7.71 -9.13
N SER A 39 20.70 7.07 -8.95
CA SER A 39 20.36 5.84 -9.67
C SER A 39 18.91 5.80 -10.10
N PHE A 40 18.65 5.01 -11.13
CA PHE A 40 17.30 4.71 -11.60
C PHE A 40 17.25 3.29 -12.17
N GLN A 41 16.24 2.51 -11.79
CA GLN A 41 16.03 1.16 -12.29
C GLN A 41 15.15 1.17 -13.54
N LEU A 42 15.57 0.47 -14.59
CA LEU A 42 14.70 0.13 -15.72
C LEU A 42 13.79 -1.04 -15.36
N LEU A 43 12.53 -0.97 -15.77
CA LEU A 43 11.60 -2.11 -15.75
C LEU A 43 11.26 -2.50 -17.17
N ILE A 44 11.40 -3.79 -17.48
CA ILE A 44 11.22 -4.34 -18.82
C ILE A 44 10.05 -5.29 -18.75
N THR A 45 9.00 -5.02 -19.52
CA THR A 45 7.78 -5.83 -19.54
C THR A 45 7.52 -6.35 -20.94
N GLY A 46 7.51 -7.67 -21.11
CA GLY A 46 7.05 -8.34 -22.31
C GLY A 46 5.55 -8.55 -22.28
N TYR A 47 4.87 -8.32 -23.39
CA TYR A 47 3.45 -8.61 -23.57
C TYR A 47 3.29 -9.69 -24.64
N SER A 48 2.61 -10.78 -24.30
CA SER A 48 2.19 -11.79 -25.28
C SER A 48 1.12 -11.24 -26.25
N GLU A 49 0.74 -12.01 -27.27
CA GLU A 49 -0.36 -11.63 -28.17
C GLU A 49 -1.71 -11.44 -27.46
N THR A 50 -1.94 -12.16 -26.36
CA THR A 50 -3.15 -12.04 -25.53
C THR A 50 -3.09 -10.87 -24.54
N GLY A 51 -2.00 -10.09 -24.56
CA GLY A 51 -1.78 -8.96 -23.66
C GLY A 51 -1.32 -9.35 -22.26
N LYS A 52 -1.04 -10.64 -21.98
CA LYS A 52 -0.43 -11.07 -20.71
C LYS A 52 0.96 -10.44 -20.58
N ALA A 53 1.19 -9.74 -19.47
CA ALA A 53 2.46 -9.13 -19.13
C ALA A 53 3.37 -10.12 -18.39
N THR A 54 4.66 -10.10 -18.73
CA THR A 54 5.73 -10.85 -18.08
C THR A 54 6.88 -9.89 -17.76
N ASP A 55 7.41 -9.97 -16.55
CA ASP A 55 8.62 -9.21 -16.18
C ASP A 55 9.85 -9.83 -16.83
N LEU A 56 10.60 -9.02 -17.57
CA LEU A 56 11.84 -9.39 -18.24
C LEU A 56 13.04 -8.59 -17.72
N THR A 57 12.89 -7.84 -16.64
CA THR A 57 13.90 -6.93 -16.09
C THR A 57 15.19 -7.66 -15.73
N ARG A 58 15.10 -8.87 -15.17
CA ARG A 58 16.27 -9.68 -14.79
C ARG A 58 16.66 -10.73 -15.85
N THR A 59 15.93 -10.82 -16.96
CA THR A 59 16.24 -11.74 -18.07
C THR A 59 16.72 -11.01 -19.32
N ALA A 60 16.40 -9.72 -19.47
CA ALA A 60 16.97 -8.84 -20.47
C ALA A 60 18.47 -8.68 -20.26
N SER A 61 19.20 -8.46 -21.35
CA SER A 61 20.60 -8.08 -21.28
C SER A 61 20.77 -6.58 -21.54
N TYR A 62 21.77 -6.01 -20.88
CA TYR A 62 22.00 -4.57 -20.83
C TYR A 62 23.41 -4.25 -21.29
N ARG A 63 23.54 -3.21 -22.13
CA ARG A 63 24.85 -2.66 -22.50
C ARG A 63 24.79 -1.14 -22.56
N ILE A 64 25.92 -0.50 -22.31
CA ILE A 64 26.08 0.93 -22.53
C ILE A 64 26.55 1.13 -23.97
N ASP A 65 25.88 2.01 -24.69
CA ASP A 65 26.24 2.42 -26.04
C ASP A 65 26.79 3.84 -26.00
N GLY A 66 28.12 3.97 -26.12
CA GLY A 66 28.85 5.23 -26.02
C GLY A 66 29.85 5.27 -24.87
N GLU A 67 30.07 6.47 -24.32
CA GLU A 67 30.97 6.68 -23.19
C GLU A 67 30.41 6.05 -21.91
N SER A 68 31.30 5.49 -21.08
CA SER A 68 30.96 4.83 -19.81
C SER A 68 30.71 5.84 -18.69
N LEU A 69 29.72 6.72 -18.89
CA LEU A 69 29.31 7.79 -17.95
C LEU A 69 28.44 7.28 -16.79
N VAL A 70 27.99 6.02 -16.87
CA VAL A 70 27.14 5.37 -15.88
C VAL A 70 27.63 3.96 -15.56
N GLN A 71 27.31 3.47 -14.38
CA GLN A 71 27.40 2.06 -14.04
C GLN A 71 26.05 1.40 -14.30
N LEU A 72 26.05 0.20 -14.87
CA LEU A 72 24.87 -0.58 -15.16
C LEU A 72 25.05 -2.00 -14.62
N ASN A 73 24.02 -2.57 -14.00
CA ASN A 73 24.03 -3.94 -13.49
C ASN A 73 22.94 -4.80 -14.15
N ASP A 74 22.99 -6.10 -13.87
CA ASP A 74 22.08 -7.11 -14.45
C ASP A 74 20.63 -7.00 -13.95
N SER A 75 20.36 -6.16 -12.95
CA SER A 75 19.00 -5.84 -12.47
C SER A 75 18.43 -4.56 -13.09
N GLY A 76 19.08 -4.00 -14.12
CA GLY A 76 18.64 -2.81 -14.83
C GLY A 76 18.85 -1.51 -14.06
N ILE A 77 19.66 -1.48 -13.00
CA ILE A 77 19.95 -0.25 -12.25
C ILE A 77 21.07 0.51 -12.95
N ILE A 78 20.78 1.75 -13.33
CA ILE A 78 21.74 2.71 -13.90
C ILE A 78 22.15 3.66 -12.78
N ARG A 79 23.45 3.88 -12.57
CA ARG A 79 24.00 4.78 -11.54
C ARG A 79 24.98 5.78 -12.13
N SER A 80 24.95 7.03 -11.66
CA SER A 80 25.80 8.11 -12.15
C SER A 80 27.28 7.84 -11.87
N LEU A 81 28.15 8.13 -12.85
CA LEU A 81 29.60 8.16 -12.68
C LEU A 81 30.19 9.49 -13.12
N GLN A 82 29.78 10.01 -14.28
CA GLN A 82 30.30 11.25 -14.86
C GLN A 82 29.19 12.02 -15.60
N ASP A 83 29.31 13.34 -15.63
CA ASP A 83 28.36 14.22 -16.31
C ASP A 83 28.40 14.01 -17.82
N GLY A 84 27.22 14.09 -18.46
CA GLY A 84 27.08 14.00 -19.90
C GLY A 84 25.86 13.21 -20.34
N ARG A 85 25.90 12.71 -21.58
CA ARG A 85 24.79 11.97 -22.19
C ARG A 85 25.31 10.68 -22.81
N THR A 86 24.61 9.58 -22.53
CA THR A 86 24.92 8.25 -23.08
C THR A 86 23.60 7.53 -23.40
N ARG A 87 23.68 6.27 -23.85
CA ARG A 87 22.51 5.42 -24.08
C ARG A 87 22.71 4.07 -23.42
N VAL A 88 21.63 3.56 -22.83
CA VAL A 88 21.55 2.19 -22.37
C VAL A 88 20.73 1.40 -23.38
N VAL A 89 21.31 0.34 -23.89
CA VAL A 89 20.65 -0.57 -24.82
C VAL A 89 20.17 -1.80 -24.04
N VAL A 90 18.87 -2.05 -24.15
CA VAL A 90 18.18 -3.22 -23.59
C VAL A 90 17.93 -4.19 -24.74
N MET A 91 18.39 -5.42 -24.56
CA MET A 91 18.20 -6.52 -25.50
C MET A 91 17.28 -7.55 -24.88
N VAL A 92 16.20 -7.88 -25.60
CA VAL A 92 15.31 -8.99 -25.30
C VAL A 92 15.09 -9.77 -26.59
N ASP A 93 15.44 -11.04 -26.58
CA ASP A 93 15.54 -11.85 -27.81
C ASP A 93 16.39 -11.10 -28.86
N ASP A 94 15.85 -10.93 -30.07
CA ASP A 94 16.50 -10.19 -31.17
C ASP A 94 16.11 -8.69 -31.20
N ARG A 95 15.38 -8.19 -30.20
CA ARG A 95 14.91 -6.79 -30.16
C ARG A 95 15.86 -5.92 -29.37
N GLU A 96 16.30 -4.84 -30.02
CA GLU A 96 17.13 -3.80 -29.43
C GLU A 96 16.29 -2.56 -29.10
N ILE A 97 16.32 -2.11 -27.83
CA ILE A 97 15.63 -0.90 -27.37
C ILE A 97 16.65 0.02 -26.72
N SER A 98 16.80 1.24 -27.25
CA SER A 98 17.72 2.24 -26.72
C SER A 98 17.00 3.21 -25.77
N VAL A 99 17.52 3.36 -24.56
CA VAL A 99 17.08 4.32 -23.53
C VAL A 99 18.11 5.44 -23.41
N PRO A 100 17.76 6.71 -23.74
CA PRO A 100 18.64 7.84 -23.49
C PRO A 100 18.88 8.06 -22.00
N VAL A 101 20.13 8.34 -21.63
CA VAL A 101 20.52 8.66 -20.26
C VAL A 101 21.28 9.98 -20.22
N SER A 102 20.87 10.90 -19.33
CA SER A 102 21.64 12.11 -19.00
C SER A 102 22.05 12.11 -17.54
N VAL A 103 23.27 12.55 -17.27
CA VAL A 103 23.85 12.67 -15.94
C VAL A 103 24.29 14.12 -15.74
N ASP A 104 23.84 14.74 -14.66
CA ASP A 104 24.25 16.09 -14.26
C ASP A 104 24.71 16.09 -12.78
N SER A 105 25.70 16.93 -12.44
CA SER A 105 26.19 17.12 -11.07
C SER A 105 26.69 15.84 -10.37
N SER A 106 27.36 14.94 -11.09
CA SER A 106 27.84 13.65 -10.57
C SER A 106 29.00 13.75 -9.57
N ASP A 107 29.65 14.91 -9.46
CA ASP A 107 30.80 15.17 -8.58
C ASP A 107 30.41 15.49 -7.12
N HIS A 108 29.18 15.92 -6.88
CA HIS A 108 28.64 16.23 -5.55
C HIS A 108 27.22 15.67 -5.37
N ARG A 109 26.74 15.58 -4.13
CA ARG A 109 25.33 15.25 -3.87
C ARG A 109 24.51 16.53 -3.97
N ILE A 110 23.34 16.49 -4.62
CA ILE A 110 22.49 17.68 -4.86
C ILE A 110 22.13 18.37 -3.54
N SER A 111 21.79 17.56 -2.55
CA SER A 111 21.60 17.95 -1.16
C SER A 111 22.14 16.82 -0.29
N LEU A 112 22.77 17.19 0.82
CA LEU A 112 22.89 16.32 1.97
C LEU A 112 22.18 17.03 3.10
N ASN A 113 21.01 16.54 3.48
CA ASN A 113 20.35 16.93 4.70
C ASN A 113 19.90 15.71 5.49
N PHE A 114 19.61 15.92 6.78
CA PHE A 114 19.35 14.79 7.66
C PHE A 114 18.05 14.07 7.31
N GLU A 115 16.97 14.83 7.09
CA GLU A 115 15.64 14.28 6.85
C GLU A 115 15.55 13.50 5.53
N ASN A 116 16.07 14.03 4.43
CA ASN A 116 15.91 13.43 3.10
C ASN A 116 16.94 12.36 2.78
N ASP A 117 18.17 12.47 3.31
CA ASP A 117 19.29 11.62 2.89
C ASP A 117 19.74 10.63 3.96
N ILE A 118 19.49 10.91 5.24
CA ILE A 118 19.98 10.07 6.36
C ILE A 118 18.83 9.28 7.00
N GLU A 119 17.72 9.94 7.31
CA GLU A 119 16.54 9.28 7.90
C GLU A 119 16.00 8.11 7.06
N PRO A 120 15.92 8.18 5.71
CA PRO A 120 15.48 7.03 4.93
C PRO A 120 16.49 5.87 4.99
N ILE A 121 17.78 6.12 5.16
CA ILE A 121 18.78 5.07 5.37
C ILE A 121 18.57 4.41 6.74
N LEU A 122 18.41 5.21 7.80
CA LEU A 122 18.12 4.68 9.15
C LEU A 122 16.83 3.84 9.16
N SER A 123 15.82 4.29 8.43
CA SER A 123 14.55 3.58 8.23
C SER A 123 14.75 2.29 7.46
N ARG A 124 15.34 2.34 6.26
CA ARG A 124 15.62 1.19 5.39
C ARG A 124 16.27 0.03 6.14
N TYR A 125 17.30 0.34 6.93
CA TYR A 125 18.05 -0.63 7.71
C TYR A 125 17.50 -0.85 9.13
N ARG A 126 16.26 -0.41 9.37
CA ARG A 126 15.43 -0.68 10.55
C ARG A 126 15.98 -0.16 11.88
N CYS A 127 16.90 0.81 11.84
CA CYS A 127 17.52 1.40 13.03
C CYS A 127 16.48 2.07 13.94
N ASN A 128 15.53 2.79 13.35
CA ASN A 128 14.48 3.57 14.02
C ASN A 128 13.16 2.77 14.22
N THR A 129 13.21 1.44 14.14
CA THR A 129 12.01 0.60 14.40
C THR A 129 11.77 0.41 15.90
N SER A 130 10.52 0.07 16.28
CA SER A 130 10.11 -0.18 17.67
C SER A 130 10.83 -1.36 18.34
N GLY A 131 11.55 -2.20 17.58
CA GLY A 131 12.40 -3.27 18.11
C GLY A 131 13.85 -2.83 18.42
N CYS A 132 14.25 -1.61 18.03
CA CYS A 132 15.63 -1.12 18.14
C CYS A 132 15.67 0.27 18.80
N HIS A 133 16.17 1.29 18.12
CA HIS A 133 16.29 2.64 18.68
C HIS A 133 14.98 3.43 18.67
N GLY A 134 13.98 3.00 17.87
CA GLY A 134 12.64 3.58 17.81
C GLY A 134 11.68 3.15 18.92
N LYS A 135 12.15 2.35 19.89
CA LYS A 135 11.33 1.94 21.04
C LYS A 135 11.16 3.10 22.04
N ALA A 136 10.11 3.06 22.85
CA ALA A 136 9.74 4.17 23.74
C ALA A 136 10.89 4.64 24.65
N GLU A 137 11.70 3.72 25.17
CA GLU A 137 12.85 4.01 26.04
C GLU A 137 14.16 4.26 25.28
N GLY A 138 14.20 4.00 23.97
CA GLY A 138 15.43 3.91 23.19
C GLY A 138 16.37 2.77 23.64
N GLN A 139 17.46 2.55 22.93
CA GLN A 139 18.42 1.48 23.23
C GLN A 139 19.73 2.07 23.77
N ASN A 140 20.13 1.69 24.99
CA ASN A 140 21.39 2.11 25.62
C ASN A 140 21.60 3.63 25.63
N GLY A 141 20.55 4.40 25.93
CA GLY A 141 20.58 5.87 25.95
C GLY A 141 20.66 6.51 24.57
N PHE A 142 20.33 5.78 23.49
CA PHE A 142 20.12 6.32 22.16
C PHE A 142 18.70 6.01 21.69
N LYS A 143 17.90 7.06 21.53
CA LYS A 143 16.49 6.99 21.15
C LYS A 143 16.29 7.72 19.83
N LEU A 144 15.66 7.03 18.89
CA LEU A 144 15.12 7.62 17.68
C LEU A 144 13.60 7.61 17.76
N SER A 145 12.95 8.44 16.97
CA SER A 145 11.53 8.46 16.72
C SER A 145 11.15 7.17 15.97
N VAL A 146 9.96 6.64 16.22
CA VAL A 146 9.55 5.37 15.59
C VAL A 146 9.27 5.59 14.10
N PHE A 147 10.01 4.90 13.23
CA PHE A 147 9.94 5.08 11.77
C PHE A 147 10.34 6.47 11.26
N GLY A 148 11.12 7.24 12.03
CA GLY A 148 11.68 8.51 11.57
C GLY A 148 10.65 9.62 11.41
N PHE A 149 9.61 9.63 12.26
CA PHE A 149 8.53 10.60 12.19
C PHE A 149 8.90 12.00 12.71
N ASP A 150 9.99 12.13 13.48
CA ASP A 150 10.50 13.40 14.02
C ASP A 150 12.00 13.58 13.71
N PRO A 151 12.34 14.04 12.50
CA PRO A 151 13.73 14.19 12.04
C PRO A 151 14.56 15.15 12.90
N VAL A 152 13.94 16.16 13.52
CA VAL A 152 14.66 17.14 14.36
C VAL A 152 15.10 16.51 15.68
N ALA A 153 14.21 15.72 16.31
CA ALA A 153 14.55 14.95 17.49
C ALA A 153 15.62 13.89 17.17
N ASP A 154 15.50 13.21 16.03
CA ASP A 154 16.42 12.17 15.58
C ASP A 154 17.82 12.72 15.29
N TYR A 155 17.89 13.87 14.62
CA TYR A 155 19.14 14.60 14.42
C TYR A 155 19.78 14.94 15.76
N SER A 156 19.01 15.50 16.69
CA SER A 156 19.50 15.91 18.01
C SER A 156 20.03 14.71 18.81
N ALA A 157 19.32 13.58 18.77
CA ALA A 157 19.74 12.35 19.41
C ALA A 157 21.02 11.77 18.80
N LEU A 158 21.16 11.85 17.48
CA LEU A 158 22.33 11.35 16.77
C LEU A 158 23.55 12.26 16.94
N VAL A 159 23.40 13.56 16.76
CA VAL A 159 24.51 14.51 16.61
C VAL A 159 24.87 15.21 17.93
N MET A 160 23.88 15.54 18.76
CA MET A 160 24.09 16.42 19.93
C MET A 160 24.18 15.66 21.25
N GLU A 161 23.31 14.67 21.44
CA GLU A 161 23.23 13.92 22.69
C GLU A 161 24.52 13.15 23.02
N ALA A 162 24.69 12.81 24.29
CA ALA A 162 25.87 12.11 24.80
C ALA A 162 27.20 12.80 24.40
N ARG A 163 27.19 14.15 24.34
CA ARG A 163 28.33 15.01 23.97
C ARG A 163 28.84 14.75 22.55
N GLY A 164 27.94 14.48 21.62
CA GLY A 164 28.25 14.27 20.20
C GLY A 164 29.09 13.03 19.89
N ARG A 165 29.16 12.06 20.81
CA ARG A 165 30.04 10.89 20.67
C ARG A 165 29.73 9.96 19.50
N ARG A 166 28.59 10.11 18.82
CA ARG A 166 28.10 9.15 17.81
C ARG A 166 28.60 9.46 16.40
N VAL A 167 28.95 10.71 16.14
CA VAL A 167 29.44 11.22 14.85
C VAL A 167 30.77 11.95 15.07
N PHE A 168 31.73 11.73 14.18
CA PHE A 168 33.07 12.29 14.31
C PHE A 168 33.58 12.87 12.97
N PRO A 169 33.27 14.15 12.67
CA PRO A 169 33.54 14.76 11.36
C PRO A 169 35.00 14.71 10.91
N SER A 170 35.94 14.87 11.84
CA SER A 170 37.38 14.84 11.51
C SER A 170 37.91 13.46 11.12
N SER A 171 37.16 12.39 11.41
CA SER A 171 37.45 11.03 10.94
C SER A 171 36.14 10.24 10.90
N PRO A 172 35.33 10.43 9.83
CA PRO A 172 33.98 9.88 9.74
C PRO A 172 33.92 8.38 10.01
N GLU A 173 34.88 7.61 9.48
CA GLU A 173 34.95 6.15 9.62
C GLU A 173 35.12 5.71 11.08
N ARG A 174 35.56 6.61 11.98
CA ARG A 174 35.64 6.37 13.43
C ARG A 174 34.39 6.76 14.19
N SER A 175 33.39 7.34 13.52
CA SER A 175 32.08 7.62 14.10
C SER A 175 31.46 6.34 14.60
N LEU A 176 30.96 6.32 15.84
CA LEU A 176 30.29 5.14 16.39
C LEU A 176 29.10 4.71 15.51
N LEU A 177 28.41 5.66 14.89
CA LEU A 177 27.35 5.39 13.91
C LEU A 177 27.85 4.49 12.78
N LEU A 178 28.89 4.92 12.05
CA LEU A 178 29.46 4.17 10.94
C LEU A 178 30.06 2.84 11.40
N GLN A 179 30.79 2.82 12.52
CA GLN A 179 31.37 1.57 13.04
C GLN A 179 30.33 0.54 13.47
N LYS A 180 29.19 0.97 14.03
CA LYS A 180 28.10 0.05 14.43
C LYS A 180 27.35 -0.46 13.21
N MET A 181 27.07 0.38 12.22
CA MET A 181 26.31 -0.04 11.05
C MET A 181 27.09 -0.96 10.11
N SER A 182 28.42 -0.80 10.05
CA SER A 182 29.27 -1.60 9.16
C SER A 182 30.02 -2.74 9.84
N GLY A 183 29.71 -3.04 11.10
CA GLY A 183 30.36 -4.14 11.84
C GLY A 183 31.79 -3.86 12.29
N GLY A 184 32.27 -2.60 12.20
CA GLY A 184 33.55 -2.20 12.76
C GLY A 184 33.64 -2.37 14.28
N ILE A 185 32.50 -2.33 14.98
CA ILE A 185 32.37 -2.72 16.39
C ILE A 185 31.07 -3.52 16.64
N PRO A 186 31.02 -4.42 17.64
CA PRO A 186 29.84 -5.26 17.89
C PRO A 186 28.57 -4.47 18.13
N HIS A 187 27.48 -4.80 17.42
CA HIS A 187 26.18 -4.16 17.55
C HIS A 187 25.09 -5.22 17.69
N GLY A 188 24.17 -5.05 18.64
CA GLY A 188 23.07 -5.99 18.87
C GLY A 188 22.12 -6.14 17.68
N GLY A 189 22.04 -5.13 16.81
CA GLY A 189 21.28 -5.18 15.55
C GLY A 189 22.02 -5.83 14.38
N GLY A 190 23.20 -6.43 14.60
CA GLY A 190 24.02 -7.03 13.54
C GLY A 190 24.80 -5.99 12.72
N ILE A 191 25.15 -6.38 11.49
CA ILE A 191 25.84 -5.54 10.50
C ILE A 191 24.81 -5.09 9.47
N PRO A 192 24.14 -3.95 9.67
CA PRO A 192 23.06 -3.53 8.78
C PRO A 192 23.55 -3.09 7.39
N ILE A 193 24.69 -2.40 7.26
CA ILE A 193 25.12 -1.77 6.00
C ILE A 193 26.57 -2.14 5.64
N ASP A 194 26.77 -2.76 4.49
CA ASP A 194 28.12 -2.99 3.93
C ASP A 194 28.76 -1.66 3.49
N PRO A 195 30.03 -1.36 3.85
CA PRO A 195 30.75 -0.17 3.40
C PRO A 195 30.80 0.07 1.89
N ALA A 196 30.65 -0.97 1.07
CA ALA A 196 30.59 -0.88 -0.38
C ALA A 196 29.26 -0.30 -0.90
N ARG A 197 28.23 -0.22 -0.06
CA ARG A 197 26.90 0.28 -0.42
C ARG A 197 26.89 1.82 -0.54
N PRO A 198 26.16 2.40 -1.50
CA PRO A 198 25.97 3.85 -1.60
C PRO A 198 25.47 4.50 -0.31
N GLU A 199 24.58 3.83 0.41
CA GLU A 199 23.97 4.33 1.65
C GLU A 199 25.01 4.57 2.75
N TYR A 200 26.00 3.69 2.90
CA TYR A 200 27.12 3.92 3.81
C TYR A 200 27.93 5.16 3.39
N ARG A 201 28.20 5.32 2.09
CA ARG A 201 28.91 6.49 1.56
C ARG A 201 28.11 7.77 1.76
N THR A 202 26.80 7.75 1.62
CA THR A 202 25.93 8.91 1.90
C THR A 202 26.06 9.36 3.35
N VAL A 203 25.95 8.43 4.32
CA VAL A 203 26.11 8.77 5.75
C VAL A 203 27.53 9.28 6.04
N ARG A 204 28.55 8.67 5.44
CA ARG A 204 29.94 9.12 5.57
C ARG A 204 30.14 10.53 5.00
N ASP A 205 29.66 10.79 3.79
CA ASP A 205 29.78 12.09 3.12
C ASP A 205 29.03 13.17 3.92
N TRP A 206 27.87 12.84 4.50
CA TRP A 206 27.13 13.75 5.40
C TRP A 206 27.92 14.10 6.66
N ILE A 207 28.61 13.12 7.26
CA ILE A 207 29.50 13.37 8.41
C ILE A 207 30.69 14.26 8.00
N LEU A 208 31.28 14.02 6.81
CA LEU A 208 32.38 14.83 6.27
C LEU A 208 31.98 16.28 6.05
N GLU A 209 30.77 16.54 5.57
CA GLU A 209 30.24 17.88 5.30
C GLU A 209 29.79 18.63 6.57
N GLY A 210 30.02 18.05 7.75
CA GLY A 210 29.68 18.70 9.01
C GLY A 210 28.24 18.46 9.46
N MET A 211 27.62 17.37 8.99
CA MET A 211 26.30 16.89 9.39
C MET A 211 25.21 17.96 9.18
N PRO A 212 25.05 18.50 7.96
CA PRO A 212 23.99 19.46 7.67
C PRO A 212 22.62 18.91 8.10
N VAL A 213 21.88 19.71 8.88
CA VAL A 213 20.48 19.41 9.27
C VAL A 213 19.57 19.46 8.04
N GLY A 214 19.79 20.47 7.19
CA GLY A 214 18.87 20.87 6.12
C GLY A 214 18.30 22.26 6.34
N SER A 215 17.49 22.70 5.38
CA SER A 215 16.74 23.95 5.40
C SER A 215 15.25 23.67 5.25
N PRO A 216 14.35 24.50 5.83
CA PRO A 216 12.91 24.37 5.60
C PRO A 216 12.48 24.49 4.12
N GLU A 217 13.34 25.06 3.27
CA GLU A 217 13.14 25.20 1.82
C GLU A 217 13.58 23.96 1.02
N ASP A 218 14.25 22.99 1.67
CA ASP A 218 14.68 21.77 1.01
C ASP A 218 13.46 20.98 0.51
N ALA A 219 13.59 20.39 -0.67
CA ALA A 219 12.50 19.64 -1.26
C ALA A 219 12.19 18.39 -0.41
N VAL A 220 10.91 18.15 -0.12
CA VAL A 220 10.44 17.00 0.67
C VAL A 220 9.68 16.01 -0.19
N VAL A 221 9.58 14.76 0.26
CA VAL A 221 8.80 13.73 -0.42
C VAL A 221 7.31 14.01 -0.26
N THR A 222 6.60 14.15 -1.38
CA THR A 222 5.14 14.42 -1.40
C THR A 222 4.29 13.18 -1.63
N LYS A 223 4.85 12.18 -2.31
CA LYS A 223 4.25 10.87 -2.55
C LYS A 223 5.29 9.89 -3.07
N ILE A 224 4.97 8.61 -3.01
CA ILE A 224 5.68 7.55 -3.73
C ILE A 224 4.75 6.87 -4.72
N GLN A 225 5.33 6.29 -5.76
CA GLN A 225 4.63 5.48 -6.74
C GLN A 225 5.35 4.14 -6.93
N LEU A 226 4.62 3.06 -6.71
CA LEU A 226 5.07 1.68 -6.92
C LEU A 226 4.64 1.21 -8.31
N THR A 227 5.61 0.78 -9.12
CA THR A 227 5.38 0.33 -10.50
C THR A 227 5.93 -1.09 -10.70
N PRO A 228 5.16 -2.02 -11.32
CA PRO A 228 3.72 -1.92 -11.51
C PRO A 228 2.97 -1.86 -10.17
N ASN A 229 1.69 -1.45 -10.19
CA ASN A 229 0.83 -1.44 -9.00
C ASN A 229 -0.07 -2.69 -8.88
N GLN A 230 -0.12 -3.52 -9.92
CA GLN A 230 -0.76 -4.82 -9.88
C GLN A 230 -0.26 -5.72 -11.02
N GLN A 231 -0.35 -7.03 -10.84
CA GLN A 231 -0.02 -8.02 -11.88
C GLN A 231 -0.78 -9.32 -11.64
N VAL A 232 -1.16 -10.01 -12.73
CA VAL A 232 -1.55 -11.42 -12.65
C VAL A 232 -0.28 -12.26 -12.79
N MET A 233 0.03 -13.07 -11.77
CA MET A 233 1.27 -13.84 -11.67
C MET A 233 0.97 -15.33 -11.50
N HIS A 234 1.76 -16.20 -12.10
CA HIS A 234 1.69 -17.65 -11.90
C HIS A 234 2.57 -18.09 -10.74
N ARG A 235 2.60 -19.39 -10.47
CA ARG A 235 3.40 -19.97 -9.38
C ARG A 235 4.88 -19.93 -9.72
N GLY A 236 5.70 -19.39 -8.84
CA GLY A 236 7.14 -19.24 -9.07
C GLY A 236 7.53 -18.07 -9.97
N ASP A 237 6.56 -17.31 -10.49
CA ASP A 237 6.84 -16.08 -11.24
C ASP A 237 7.58 -15.06 -10.38
N GLN A 238 8.37 -14.23 -11.06
CA GLN A 238 9.06 -13.10 -10.47
C GLN A 238 8.54 -11.78 -11.04
N GLN A 239 8.53 -10.73 -10.22
CA GLN A 239 8.19 -9.37 -10.63
C GLN A 239 9.06 -8.38 -9.88
N GLN A 240 9.92 -7.67 -10.59
CA GLN A 240 10.67 -6.53 -10.11
C GLN A 240 9.72 -5.34 -9.96
N LEU A 241 9.78 -4.71 -8.79
CA LEU A 241 9.10 -3.45 -8.49
C LEU A 241 10.09 -2.30 -8.55
N ARG A 242 9.58 -1.10 -8.87
CA ARG A 242 10.28 0.17 -8.72
C ARG A 242 9.45 1.13 -7.88
N VAL A 243 10.10 1.84 -6.96
CA VAL A 243 9.52 2.91 -6.13
C VAL A 243 10.09 4.24 -6.57
N VAL A 244 9.25 5.15 -7.07
CA VAL A 244 9.66 6.51 -7.42
C VAL A 244 9.04 7.50 -6.45
N ALA A 245 9.86 8.28 -5.77
CA ALA A 245 9.43 9.40 -4.94
C ALA A 245 9.25 10.66 -5.80
N THR A 246 8.15 11.39 -5.57
CA THR A 246 7.95 12.73 -6.12
C THR A 246 8.31 13.77 -5.06
N MET A 247 9.31 14.60 -5.35
CA MET A 247 9.76 15.69 -4.48
C MET A 247 8.85 16.92 -4.64
N SER A 248 8.81 17.80 -3.65
CA SER A 248 8.01 19.03 -3.68
C SER A 248 8.43 20.05 -4.74
N ASP A 249 9.66 19.95 -5.24
CA ASP A 249 10.19 20.71 -6.38
C ASP A 249 9.87 20.06 -7.75
N GLY A 250 9.15 18.93 -7.75
CA GLY A 250 8.74 18.20 -8.96
C GLY A 250 9.74 17.16 -9.45
N ARG A 251 10.94 17.05 -8.85
CA ARG A 251 11.88 15.98 -9.21
C ARG A 251 11.30 14.60 -8.91
N GLN A 252 11.70 13.63 -9.73
CA GLN A 252 11.41 12.22 -9.52
C GLN A 252 12.70 11.49 -9.18
N VAL A 253 12.71 10.80 -8.05
CA VAL A 253 13.88 10.08 -7.54
C VAL A 253 13.50 8.61 -7.40
N ASP A 254 14.28 7.71 -7.98
CA ASP A 254 14.12 6.28 -7.74
C ASP A 254 14.65 5.98 -6.33
N VAL A 255 13.76 5.50 -5.47
CA VAL A 255 14.03 5.19 -4.07
C VAL A 255 13.86 3.71 -3.78
N THR A 256 13.84 2.86 -4.82
CA THR A 256 13.62 1.41 -4.69
C THR A 256 14.58 0.76 -3.70
N GLU A 257 15.87 1.11 -3.75
CA GLU A 257 16.89 0.57 -2.86
C GLU A 257 16.76 1.06 -1.39
N LEU A 258 16.06 2.17 -1.17
CA LEU A 258 15.82 2.79 0.14
C LEU A 258 14.42 2.49 0.69
N ALA A 259 13.49 2.04 -0.14
CA ALA A 259 12.15 1.69 0.27
C ALA A 259 12.16 0.41 1.12
N GLN A 260 11.20 0.29 2.04
CA GLN A 260 10.94 -0.96 2.74
C GLN A 260 9.79 -1.69 2.06
N PHE A 261 9.95 -2.99 1.83
CA PHE A 261 8.90 -3.82 1.26
C PHE A 261 8.35 -4.80 2.29
N ARG A 262 7.04 -5.05 2.23
CA ARG A 262 6.38 -6.04 3.08
C ARG A 262 5.23 -6.73 2.35
N SER A 263 5.25 -8.07 2.35
CA SER A 263 4.11 -8.88 1.95
C SER A 263 3.14 -9.08 3.11
N ASN A 264 1.83 -8.96 2.85
CA ASN A 264 0.79 -9.30 3.82
C ASN A 264 0.58 -10.82 3.97
N ALA A 265 1.08 -11.62 3.02
CA ALA A 265 0.94 -13.07 2.99
C ALA A 265 2.22 -13.71 2.41
N ALA A 266 3.28 -13.75 3.22
CA ALA A 266 4.60 -14.28 2.82
C ALA A 266 4.57 -15.73 2.31
N ALA A 267 3.57 -16.53 2.72
CA ALA A 267 3.38 -17.90 2.21
C ALA A 267 2.87 -17.96 0.75
N GLN A 268 2.27 -16.87 0.26
CA GLN A 268 1.76 -16.75 -1.12
C GLN A 268 2.71 -15.96 -2.02
N ALA A 269 3.37 -14.92 -1.51
CA ALA A 269 4.45 -14.24 -2.23
C ALA A 269 5.40 -13.55 -1.25
N VAL A 270 6.69 -13.65 -1.51
CA VAL A 270 7.76 -12.94 -0.78
C VAL A 270 8.29 -11.80 -1.63
N VAL A 271 8.86 -10.79 -0.98
CA VAL A 271 9.53 -9.66 -1.63
C VAL A 271 10.91 -9.51 -1.00
N ASP A 272 11.94 -9.40 -1.82
CA ASP A 272 13.31 -9.16 -1.34
C ASP A 272 13.53 -7.66 -1.05
N PRO A 273 14.64 -7.29 -0.39
CA PRO A 273 14.95 -5.90 -0.11
C PRO A 273 15.07 -5.05 -1.39
N GLU A 274 15.45 -5.62 -2.53
CA GLU A 274 15.60 -4.95 -3.82
C GLU A 274 14.27 -4.81 -4.59
N GLY A 275 13.15 -5.19 -4.00
CA GLY A 275 11.82 -5.06 -4.59
C GLY A 275 11.45 -6.17 -5.58
N LEU A 276 12.19 -7.28 -5.63
CA LEU A 276 11.81 -8.45 -6.41
C LEU A 276 10.82 -9.32 -5.64
N ILE A 277 9.64 -9.48 -6.22
CA ILE A 277 8.62 -10.40 -5.75
C ILE A 277 8.88 -11.78 -6.33
N THR A 278 8.71 -12.82 -5.52
CA THR A 278 8.60 -14.21 -5.98
C THR A 278 7.33 -14.83 -5.42
N THR A 279 6.46 -15.35 -6.29
CA THR A 279 5.23 -16.02 -5.89
C THR A 279 5.50 -17.45 -5.43
N GLY A 280 4.76 -17.86 -4.39
CA GLY A 280 4.70 -19.22 -3.90
C GLY A 280 3.72 -20.08 -4.68
N GLN A 281 3.31 -21.19 -4.05
CA GLN A 281 2.43 -22.18 -4.67
C GLN A 281 0.94 -21.94 -4.42
N SER A 282 0.62 -21.10 -3.43
CA SER A 282 -0.75 -20.88 -2.97
C SER A 282 -1.44 -19.78 -3.79
N PRO A 283 -2.62 -20.06 -4.39
CA PRO A 283 -3.36 -19.04 -5.13
C PRO A 283 -4.02 -18.02 -4.20
N GLY A 284 -4.38 -16.86 -4.75
CA GLY A 284 -5.05 -15.79 -4.02
C GLY A 284 -4.60 -14.40 -4.46
N VAL A 285 -4.87 -13.41 -3.60
CA VAL A 285 -4.46 -12.02 -3.81
C VAL A 285 -3.46 -11.67 -2.72
N VAL A 286 -2.27 -11.26 -3.12
CA VAL A 286 -1.23 -10.80 -2.18
C VAL A 286 -1.01 -9.32 -2.39
N ALA A 287 -0.95 -8.57 -1.30
CA ALA A 287 -0.54 -7.18 -1.30
C ALA A 287 0.91 -7.09 -0.83
N VAL A 288 1.76 -6.52 -1.67
CA VAL A 288 3.11 -6.12 -1.31
C VAL A 288 3.13 -4.60 -1.20
N MET A 289 3.42 -4.12 -0.01
CA MET A 289 3.43 -2.72 0.31
C MET A 289 4.87 -2.20 0.32
N ALA A 290 5.08 -1.03 -0.28
CA ALA A 290 6.31 -0.26 -0.21
C ALA A 290 6.11 0.95 0.71
N THR A 291 7.09 1.25 1.56
CA THR A 291 7.11 2.47 2.37
C THR A 291 8.42 3.23 2.21
N TYR A 292 8.33 4.55 2.17
CA TYR A 292 9.49 5.45 2.12
C TYR A 292 9.07 6.83 2.63
N MET A 293 9.79 7.36 3.63
CA MET A 293 9.55 8.69 4.21
C MET A 293 8.08 8.96 4.55
N GLY A 294 7.46 8.06 5.33
CA GLY A 294 6.06 8.17 5.75
C GLY A 294 5.01 7.93 4.65
N ASN A 295 5.43 7.76 3.40
CA ASN A 295 4.55 7.50 2.27
C ASN A 295 4.44 5.99 2.00
N VAL A 296 3.27 5.57 1.51
CA VAL A 296 2.92 4.16 1.29
C VAL A 296 2.29 3.99 -0.10
N ASP A 297 2.67 2.93 -0.81
CA ASP A 297 1.98 2.46 -2.01
C ASP A 297 1.98 0.92 -2.06
N VAL A 298 1.05 0.32 -2.81
CA VAL A 298 0.77 -1.12 -2.77
C VAL A 298 0.71 -1.73 -4.15
N PHE A 299 1.45 -2.82 -4.31
CA PHE A 299 1.36 -3.74 -5.43
C PHE A 299 0.42 -4.89 -5.09
N LYS A 300 -0.45 -5.27 -6.03
CA LYS A 300 -1.34 -6.44 -5.89
C LYS A 300 -0.95 -7.55 -6.87
N ALA A 301 -0.47 -8.68 -6.35
CA ALA A 301 -0.33 -9.90 -7.12
C ALA A 301 -1.64 -10.69 -7.10
N PHE A 302 -2.17 -11.02 -8.28
CA PHE A 302 -3.28 -11.96 -8.43
C PHE A 302 -2.68 -13.29 -8.88
N ILE A 303 -2.73 -14.30 -8.01
CA ILE A 303 -2.23 -15.65 -8.27
C ILE A 303 -3.43 -16.56 -8.57
N PRO A 304 -3.68 -16.92 -9.85
CA PRO A 304 -4.86 -17.69 -10.22
C PRO A 304 -4.89 -19.08 -9.58
N ARG A 305 -6.10 -19.62 -9.33
CA ARG A 305 -6.26 -20.98 -8.78
C ARG A 305 -5.83 -22.07 -9.75
N VAL A 306 -6.18 -21.89 -11.02
CA VAL A 306 -5.86 -22.78 -12.13
C VAL A 306 -5.01 -22.00 -13.12
N GLU A 307 -3.93 -22.62 -13.61
CA GLU A 307 -3.09 -22.02 -14.65
C GLU A 307 -3.75 -22.18 -16.03
N GLY A 308 -3.55 -21.19 -16.90
CA GLY A 308 -4.17 -21.13 -18.23
C GLY A 308 -5.47 -20.31 -18.27
N SER A 309 -6.09 -20.26 -19.44
CA SER A 309 -7.39 -19.62 -19.65
C SER A 309 -8.50 -20.54 -19.18
N ILE A 310 -9.39 -20.03 -18.33
CA ILE A 310 -10.69 -20.67 -18.08
C ILE A 310 -11.74 -20.05 -19.00
N ASP A 311 -12.69 -20.88 -19.45
CA ASP A 311 -13.90 -20.36 -20.08
C ASP A 311 -14.77 -19.73 -18.98
N PHE A 312 -14.57 -18.42 -18.79
CA PHE A 312 -15.30 -17.67 -17.78
C PHE A 312 -16.72 -17.43 -18.30
N PRO A 313 -17.76 -17.96 -17.63
CA PRO A 313 -19.12 -17.86 -18.15
C PRO A 313 -19.58 -16.41 -18.25
N GLU A 314 -20.50 -16.14 -19.16
CA GLU A 314 -21.24 -14.88 -19.12
C GLU A 314 -22.10 -14.85 -17.85
N VAL A 315 -21.82 -13.88 -16.99
CA VAL A 315 -22.49 -13.70 -15.70
C VAL A 315 -23.23 -12.37 -15.78
N ALA A 316 -24.53 -12.38 -15.46
CA ALA A 316 -25.32 -11.17 -15.43
C ALA A 316 -24.80 -10.21 -14.33
N GLU A 317 -24.50 -8.97 -14.72
CA GLU A 317 -24.14 -7.90 -13.80
C GLU A 317 -25.39 -7.08 -13.50
N ASN A 318 -25.95 -7.25 -12.30
CA ASN A 318 -27.20 -6.59 -11.90
C ASN A 318 -26.95 -5.18 -11.33
N ASN A 319 -25.71 -4.91 -10.91
CA ASN A 319 -25.26 -3.64 -10.38
C ASN A 319 -23.73 -3.50 -10.56
N SER A 320 -23.18 -2.33 -10.18
CA SER A 320 -21.76 -2.03 -10.29
C SER A 320 -20.85 -2.90 -9.40
N ILE A 321 -21.38 -3.44 -8.29
CA ILE A 321 -20.63 -4.33 -7.39
C ILE A 321 -20.35 -5.65 -8.11
N ASP A 322 -21.31 -6.18 -8.86
CA ASP A 322 -21.14 -7.42 -9.64
C ASP A 322 -19.97 -7.29 -10.63
N SER A 323 -19.83 -6.15 -11.31
CA SER A 323 -18.69 -5.90 -12.21
C SER A 323 -17.34 -5.97 -11.47
N HIS A 324 -17.24 -5.38 -10.28
CA HIS A 324 -16.02 -5.45 -9.47
C HIS A 324 -15.71 -6.88 -9.01
N VAL A 325 -16.71 -7.62 -8.55
CA VAL A 325 -16.58 -9.03 -8.12
C VAL A 325 -16.18 -9.91 -9.30
N ASN A 326 -16.86 -9.80 -10.44
CA ASN A 326 -16.59 -10.61 -11.63
C ASN A 326 -15.19 -10.35 -12.18
N ASN A 327 -14.74 -9.09 -12.24
CA ASN A 327 -13.38 -8.75 -12.66
C ASN A 327 -12.31 -9.37 -11.74
N GLN A 328 -12.58 -9.39 -10.43
CA GLN A 328 -11.70 -10.02 -9.45
C GLN A 328 -11.64 -11.54 -9.62
N LEU A 329 -12.80 -12.18 -9.83
CA LEU A 329 -12.90 -13.62 -10.05
C LEU A 329 -12.21 -14.06 -11.35
N LYS A 330 -12.36 -13.27 -12.42
CA LYS A 330 -11.64 -13.47 -13.71
C LYS A 330 -10.12 -13.49 -13.50
N LYS A 331 -9.57 -12.48 -12.80
CA LYS A 331 -8.11 -12.42 -12.51
C LYS A 331 -7.59 -13.61 -11.71
N LEU A 332 -8.45 -14.25 -10.92
CA LEU A 332 -8.09 -15.40 -10.09
C LEU A 332 -8.43 -16.75 -10.75
N ASN A 333 -8.96 -16.75 -11.97
CA ASN A 333 -9.53 -17.93 -12.62
C ASN A 333 -10.51 -18.69 -11.72
N ILE A 334 -11.45 -17.96 -11.10
CA ILE A 334 -12.50 -18.53 -10.25
C ILE A 334 -13.83 -18.39 -10.98
N ILE A 335 -14.46 -19.51 -11.34
CA ILE A 335 -15.83 -19.51 -11.88
C ILE A 335 -16.79 -19.14 -10.73
N PRO A 336 -17.65 -18.12 -10.90
CA PRO A 336 -18.65 -17.79 -9.90
C PRO A 336 -19.57 -18.99 -9.63
N SER A 337 -19.94 -19.20 -8.36
CA SER A 337 -20.91 -20.23 -8.01
C SER A 337 -22.25 -19.95 -8.69
N GLY A 338 -22.93 -21.01 -9.12
CA GLY A 338 -24.30 -20.91 -9.61
C GLY A 338 -25.24 -20.32 -8.55
N ARG A 339 -26.42 -19.89 -9.00
CA ARG A 339 -27.45 -19.36 -8.09
C ARG A 339 -27.81 -20.44 -7.06
N ALA A 340 -27.87 -20.05 -5.79
CA ALA A 340 -28.37 -20.93 -4.73
C ALA A 340 -29.81 -21.36 -5.05
N ASP A 341 -30.19 -22.59 -4.66
CA ASP A 341 -31.58 -23.05 -4.71
C ASP A 341 -32.48 -22.20 -3.81
N ASP A 342 -33.79 -22.29 -4.01
CA ASP A 342 -34.77 -21.45 -3.31
C ASP A 342 -34.79 -21.67 -1.79
N ALA A 343 -34.62 -22.90 -1.32
CA ALA A 343 -34.61 -23.18 0.12
C ALA A 343 -33.36 -22.58 0.79
N SER A 344 -32.19 -22.76 0.17
CA SER A 344 -30.94 -22.16 0.61
C SER A 344 -31.00 -20.62 0.58
N TYR A 345 -31.56 -20.04 -0.48
CA TYR A 345 -31.73 -18.60 -0.61
C TYR A 345 -32.63 -18.04 0.48
N LEU A 346 -33.81 -18.64 0.71
CA LEU A 346 -34.77 -18.20 1.72
C LEU A 346 -34.16 -18.18 3.12
N ARG A 347 -33.46 -19.25 3.50
CA ARG A 347 -32.79 -19.31 4.80
C ARG A 347 -31.75 -18.19 4.95
N ARG A 348 -30.93 -17.96 3.92
CA ARG A 348 -29.86 -16.95 3.95
C ARG A 348 -30.42 -15.54 4.07
N VAL A 349 -31.43 -15.20 3.26
CA VAL A 349 -32.01 -13.84 3.25
C VAL A 349 -32.72 -13.51 4.58
N TYR A 350 -33.39 -14.48 5.21
CA TYR A 350 -33.98 -14.28 6.54
C TYR A 350 -32.93 -14.01 7.63
N VAL A 351 -31.84 -14.79 7.63
CA VAL A 351 -30.76 -14.62 8.61
C VAL A 351 -30.04 -13.30 8.40
N ASP A 352 -29.81 -12.93 7.14
CA ASP A 352 -29.06 -11.73 6.76
C ASP A 352 -29.85 -10.45 7.00
N LEU A 353 -31.12 -10.39 6.58
CA LEU A 353 -31.93 -9.17 6.68
C LEU A 353 -32.55 -8.96 8.06
N ILE A 354 -33.05 -10.01 8.69
CA ILE A 354 -33.84 -9.89 9.93
C ILE A 354 -33.33 -10.74 11.09
N GLY A 355 -32.19 -11.44 10.94
CA GLY A 355 -31.55 -12.18 12.02
C GLY A 355 -32.32 -13.40 12.54
N THR A 356 -33.33 -13.88 11.82
CA THR A 356 -34.17 -15.01 12.23
C THR A 356 -34.21 -16.11 11.17
N LEU A 357 -34.99 -17.17 11.42
CA LEU A 357 -35.26 -18.23 10.44
C LEU A 357 -36.70 -18.11 9.93
N PRO A 358 -36.97 -18.48 8.67
CA PRO A 358 -38.34 -18.55 8.18
C PRO A 358 -39.12 -19.61 8.95
N THR A 359 -40.40 -19.33 9.21
CA THR A 359 -41.31 -20.35 9.73
C THR A 359 -41.55 -21.44 8.69
N ALA A 360 -42.07 -22.58 9.16
CA ALA A 360 -42.43 -23.67 8.26
C ALA A 360 -43.48 -23.24 7.21
N GLU A 361 -44.38 -22.32 7.57
CA GLU A 361 -45.43 -21.84 6.69
C GLU A 361 -44.89 -20.88 5.63
N GLU A 362 -44.12 -19.86 6.02
CA GLU A 362 -43.44 -18.96 5.07
C GLU A 362 -42.55 -19.74 4.09
N THR A 363 -41.88 -20.80 4.58
CA THR A 363 -41.07 -21.68 3.75
C THR A 363 -41.90 -22.38 2.69
N ARG A 364 -43.05 -22.98 3.06
CA ARG A 364 -43.93 -23.64 2.08
C ARG A 364 -44.49 -22.65 1.06
N GLN A 365 -44.88 -21.46 1.50
CA GLN A 365 -45.40 -20.42 0.62
C GLN A 365 -44.34 -19.99 -0.40
N PHE A 366 -43.12 -19.70 0.02
CA PHE A 366 -42.04 -19.29 -0.87
C PHE A 366 -41.61 -20.39 -1.86
N LEU A 367 -41.58 -21.66 -1.40
CA LEU A 367 -41.18 -22.80 -2.24
C LEU A 367 -42.25 -23.17 -3.27
N THR A 368 -43.53 -22.89 -2.99
CA THR A 368 -44.63 -23.12 -3.94
C THR A 368 -44.94 -21.93 -4.83
N ASP A 369 -44.38 -20.75 -4.53
CA ASP A 369 -44.48 -19.56 -5.37
C ASP A 369 -43.70 -19.75 -6.69
N VAL A 370 -44.39 -19.56 -7.81
CA VAL A 370 -43.86 -19.71 -9.18
C VAL A 370 -43.56 -18.38 -9.86
N ARG A 371 -43.77 -17.25 -9.17
CA ARG A 371 -43.46 -15.93 -9.73
C ARG A 371 -41.95 -15.79 -9.98
N ALA A 372 -41.60 -15.20 -11.12
CA ALA A 372 -40.20 -15.02 -11.53
C ALA A 372 -39.43 -14.04 -10.61
N ASP A 373 -40.13 -13.10 -9.97
CA ASP A 373 -39.60 -12.04 -9.12
C ASP A 373 -39.75 -12.35 -7.61
N LYS A 374 -40.19 -13.56 -7.22
CA LYS A 374 -40.44 -13.92 -5.82
C LYS A 374 -39.27 -13.66 -4.86
N ARG A 375 -38.03 -13.72 -5.37
CA ARG A 375 -36.81 -13.43 -4.61
C ARG A 375 -36.68 -11.94 -4.25
N SER A 376 -37.02 -11.05 -5.18
CA SER A 376 -37.05 -9.61 -4.90
C SER A 376 -38.20 -9.29 -3.95
N LEU A 377 -39.38 -9.86 -4.20
CA LEU A 377 -40.56 -9.63 -3.36
C LEU A 377 -40.35 -10.06 -1.89
N ILE A 378 -39.66 -11.18 -1.63
CA ILE A 378 -39.37 -11.58 -0.25
C ILE A 378 -38.35 -10.65 0.41
N VAL A 379 -37.39 -10.09 -0.34
CA VAL A 379 -36.46 -9.08 0.19
C VAL A 379 -37.23 -7.84 0.62
N ASP A 380 -38.10 -7.31 -0.24
CA ASP A 380 -38.92 -6.14 0.05
C ASP A 380 -39.82 -6.39 1.27
N ALA A 381 -40.52 -7.53 1.30
CA ALA A 381 -41.38 -7.92 2.41
C ALA A 381 -40.62 -8.09 3.73
N LEU A 382 -39.37 -8.58 3.70
CA LEU A 382 -38.53 -8.71 4.89
C LEU A 382 -38.03 -7.34 5.37
N MET A 383 -37.72 -6.40 4.49
CA MET A 383 -37.29 -5.05 4.86
C MET A 383 -38.42 -4.23 5.51
N GLU A 384 -39.68 -4.52 5.18
CA GLU A 384 -40.86 -3.88 5.80
C GLU A 384 -41.16 -4.43 7.22
N ARG A 385 -40.56 -5.56 7.62
CA ARG A 385 -40.80 -6.17 8.92
C ARG A 385 -40.14 -5.38 10.06
N PRO A 386 -40.78 -5.30 11.24
CA PRO A 386 -40.16 -4.70 12.43
C PRO A 386 -38.79 -5.29 12.77
N GLU A 387 -38.62 -6.60 12.56
CA GLU A 387 -37.37 -7.33 12.84
C GLU A 387 -36.18 -6.82 12.02
N PHE A 388 -36.41 -6.30 10.81
CA PHE A 388 -35.35 -5.66 10.02
C PHE A 388 -34.78 -4.46 10.77
N ALA A 389 -35.66 -3.54 11.18
CA ALA A 389 -35.25 -2.34 11.92
C ALA A 389 -34.60 -2.69 13.25
N ASP A 390 -35.11 -3.69 13.98
CA ASP A 390 -34.54 -4.15 15.25
C ASP A 390 -33.15 -4.79 15.08
N TYR A 391 -32.99 -5.66 14.07
CA TYR A 391 -31.73 -6.35 13.81
C TYR A 391 -30.62 -5.38 13.40
N TRP A 392 -30.90 -4.46 12.49
CA TRP A 392 -29.92 -3.47 12.03
C TRP A 392 -29.64 -2.39 13.07
N ALA A 393 -30.65 -1.99 13.86
CA ALA A 393 -30.42 -1.10 14.99
C ALA A 393 -29.47 -1.70 16.01
N LEU A 394 -29.57 -3.01 16.31
CA LEU A 394 -28.64 -3.69 17.19
C LEU A 394 -27.20 -3.63 16.65
N LYS A 395 -27.00 -3.98 15.37
CA LYS A 395 -25.68 -3.93 14.73
C LYS A 395 -25.06 -2.53 14.75
N TRP A 396 -25.86 -1.53 14.41
CA TRP A 396 -25.40 -0.14 14.38
C TRP A 396 -25.25 0.47 15.76
N SER A 397 -25.99 -0.01 16.75
CA SER A 397 -25.82 0.38 18.16
C SER A 397 -24.42 0.03 18.68
N ASP A 398 -23.86 -1.12 18.28
CA ASP A 398 -22.49 -1.50 18.63
C ASP A 398 -21.44 -0.58 17.98
N LEU A 399 -21.64 -0.26 16.70
CA LEU A 399 -20.77 0.63 15.93
C LEU A 399 -20.79 2.06 16.48
N LEU A 400 -21.98 2.57 16.79
CA LEU A 400 -22.23 3.93 17.25
C LEU A 400 -22.22 4.09 18.78
N ARG A 401 -21.80 3.05 19.50
CA ARG A 401 -21.57 3.04 20.95
C ARG A 401 -22.81 3.39 21.79
N VAL A 402 -23.96 2.77 21.49
CA VAL A 402 -25.13 2.86 22.37
C VAL A 402 -24.86 2.09 23.66
N ASP A 403 -24.32 2.77 24.66
CA ASP A 403 -23.96 2.19 25.95
C ASP A 403 -24.88 2.71 27.07
N ARG A 404 -25.68 1.81 27.65
CA ARG A 404 -26.60 2.15 28.74
C ARG A 404 -25.88 2.58 30.02
N LEU A 405 -24.69 2.07 30.31
CA LEU A 405 -23.90 2.44 31.50
C LEU A 405 -23.35 3.86 31.34
N ALA A 406 -22.87 4.21 30.15
CA ALA A 406 -22.34 5.55 29.87
C ALA A 406 -23.45 6.61 29.73
N LEU A 407 -24.58 6.25 29.09
CA LEU A 407 -25.62 7.21 28.70
C LEU A 407 -26.78 7.30 29.71
N GLY A 408 -26.97 6.27 30.54
CA GLY A 408 -28.20 6.06 31.30
C GLY A 408 -29.35 5.58 30.42
N HIS A 409 -30.38 4.98 31.05
CA HIS A 409 -31.48 4.33 30.33
C HIS A 409 -32.20 5.25 29.33
N LYS A 410 -32.57 6.47 29.73
CA LYS A 410 -33.36 7.39 28.89
C LYS A 410 -32.63 7.78 27.61
N ASN A 411 -31.35 8.16 27.69
CA ASN A 411 -30.59 8.59 26.51
C ASN A 411 -30.24 7.41 25.62
N ALA A 412 -29.81 6.27 26.20
CA ALA A 412 -29.53 5.06 25.42
C ALA A 412 -30.78 4.58 24.66
N TYR A 413 -31.95 4.60 25.29
CA TYR A 413 -33.21 4.20 24.65
C TYR A 413 -33.63 5.16 23.53
N SER A 414 -33.54 6.48 23.77
CA SER A 414 -33.84 7.49 22.73
C SER A 414 -32.90 7.37 21.53
N TYR A 415 -31.62 7.15 21.80
CA TYR A 415 -30.60 7.01 20.77
C TYR A 415 -30.78 5.72 19.96
N TYR A 416 -31.01 4.58 20.62
CA TYR A 416 -31.37 3.32 19.96
C TYR A 416 -32.60 3.49 19.06
N ASN A 417 -33.66 4.14 19.57
CA ASN A 417 -34.88 4.35 18.80
C ASN A 417 -34.66 5.23 17.57
N TRP A 418 -33.79 6.24 17.63
CA TRP A 418 -33.43 7.03 16.46
C TRP A 418 -32.71 6.18 15.39
N ILE A 419 -31.78 5.31 15.79
CA ILE A 419 -31.12 4.37 14.87
C ILE A 419 -32.17 3.42 14.26
N ARG A 420 -33.01 2.82 15.10
CA ARG A 420 -34.08 1.91 14.69
C ARG A 420 -35.07 2.55 13.72
N THR A 421 -35.52 3.76 14.01
CA THR A 421 -36.41 4.51 13.10
C THR A 421 -35.72 4.81 11.79
N SER A 422 -34.43 5.15 11.79
CA SER A 422 -33.67 5.39 10.55
C SER A 422 -33.64 4.15 9.65
N PHE A 423 -33.48 2.94 10.20
CA PHE A 423 -33.60 1.70 9.41
C PHE A 423 -35.04 1.40 8.98
N LYS A 424 -36.02 1.62 9.87
CA LYS A 424 -37.44 1.41 9.54
C LYS A 424 -37.90 2.29 8.38
N GLU A 425 -37.43 3.52 8.31
CA GLU A 425 -37.76 4.50 7.27
C GLU A 425 -36.87 4.37 6.04
N ASN A 426 -35.95 3.39 6.02
CA ASN A 426 -34.95 3.21 4.97
C ASN A 426 -34.18 4.51 4.66
N LYS A 427 -33.76 5.21 5.72
CA LYS A 427 -33.01 6.47 5.62
C LYS A 427 -31.70 6.25 4.86
N PRO A 428 -31.38 7.06 3.83
CA PRO A 428 -30.10 7.01 3.15
C PRO A 428 -28.92 7.18 4.11
N LEU A 429 -27.82 6.45 3.86
CA LEU A 429 -26.66 6.46 4.75
C LEU A 429 -26.00 7.86 4.84
N ASP A 430 -26.02 8.63 3.76
CA ASP A 430 -25.51 10.00 3.73
C ASP A 430 -26.36 10.95 4.58
N GLU A 431 -27.68 10.78 4.61
CA GLU A 431 -28.57 11.51 5.53
C GLU A 431 -28.34 11.10 6.98
N LEU A 432 -28.22 9.79 7.27
CA LEU A 432 -27.89 9.30 8.62
C LEU A 432 -26.55 9.87 9.11
N ALA A 433 -25.52 9.86 8.25
CA ALA A 433 -24.22 10.43 8.55
C ALA A 433 -24.30 11.94 8.78
N ARG A 434 -25.04 12.67 7.95
CA ARG A 434 -25.27 14.11 8.12
C ARG A 434 -25.95 14.42 9.44
N ASP A 435 -27.08 13.77 9.74
CA ASP A 435 -27.81 13.92 10.99
C ASP A 435 -26.93 13.69 12.22
N LEU A 436 -26.07 12.66 12.17
CA LEU A 436 -25.13 12.34 13.24
C LEU A 436 -24.06 13.43 13.41
N ILE A 437 -23.44 13.85 12.31
CA ILE A 437 -22.29 14.78 12.32
C ILE A 437 -22.72 16.22 12.64
N THR A 438 -23.91 16.62 12.18
CA THR A 438 -24.43 17.99 12.34
C THR A 438 -25.47 18.11 13.44
N ALA A 439 -25.55 17.14 14.35
CA ALA A 439 -26.53 17.14 15.43
C ALA A 439 -26.40 18.39 16.31
N GLU A 440 -27.46 19.19 16.40
CA GLU A 440 -27.52 20.41 17.20
C GLU A 440 -28.87 20.53 17.93
N GLY A 441 -28.85 20.86 19.21
CA GLY A 441 -30.05 21.11 20.02
C GLY A 441 -30.20 20.16 21.20
N PRO A 442 -31.38 20.14 21.87
CA PRO A 442 -31.62 19.27 23.00
C PRO A 442 -31.58 17.79 22.59
N LEU A 443 -30.84 16.94 23.32
CA LEU A 443 -30.71 15.49 23.02
C LEU A 443 -32.04 14.72 23.00
N ARG A 444 -33.10 15.25 23.61
CA ARG A 444 -34.45 14.67 23.55
C ARG A 444 -35.09 14.86 22.17
N GLU A 445 -34.79 15.98 21.52
CA GLU A 445 -35.28 16.34 20.18
C GLU A 445 -34.32 15.86 19.09
N GLN A 446 -33.02 15.78 19.43
CA GLN A 446 -31.94 15.36 18.52
C GLN A 446 -31.13 14.20 19.12
N PRO A 447 -31.68 12.97 19.13
CA PRO A 447 -31.04 11.83 19.79
C PRO A 447 -29.69 11.43 19.17
N ALA A 448 -29.45 11.75 17.89
CA ALA A 448 -28.18 11.49 17.20
C ALA A 448 -26.98 12.13 17.93
N GLY A 449 -27.18 13.32 18.52
CA GLY A 449 -26.15 14.01 19.32
C GLY A 449 -25.69 13.22 20.56
N THR A 450 -26.41 12.17 20.95
CA THR A 450 -26.02 11.27 22.05
C THR A 450 -24.72 10.54 21.75
N PHE A 451 -24.36 10.36 20.46
CA PHE A 451 -23.07 9.85 20.02
C PHE A 451 -21.89 10.56 20.72
N TYR A 452 -21.90 11.89 20.73
CA TYR A 452 -20.81 12.70 21.29
C TYR A 452 -20.70 12.57 22.82
N LYS A 453 -21.78 12.11 23.48
CA LYS A 453 -21.79 11.81 24.91
C LYS A 453 -21.31 10.39 25.19
N ALA A 454 -21.63 9.43 24.32
CA ALA A 454 -21.15 8.05 24.40
C ALA A 454 -19.65 7.97 24.11
N VAL A 455 -19.20 8.69 23.08
CA VAL A 455 -17.81 8.74 22.63
C VAL A 455 -17.19 10.04 23.12
N GLY A 456 -16.64 10.02 24.34
CA GLY A 456 -16.04 11.19 24.96
C GLY A 456 -14.65 11.53 24.39
N GLY A 457 -14.47 12.80 24.00
CA GLY A 457 -13.21 13.34 23.52
C GLY A 457 -13.11 13.38 21.99
N ALA A 458 -12.63 14.50 21.45
CA ALA A 458 -12.52 14.74 20.01
C ALA A 458 -11.69 13.67 19.28
N ASN A 459 -10.66 13.13 19.95
CA ASN A 459 -9.79 12.10 19.42
C ASN A 459 -10.55 10.77 19.18
N LYS A 460 -11.29 10.27 20.19
CA LYS A 460 -12.13 9.06 20.05
C LYS A 460 -13.26 9.24 19.05
N GLN A 461 -13.84 10.44 19.01
CA GLN A 461 -14.89 10.78 18.04
C GLN A 461 -14.35 10.75 16.60
N ALA A 462 -13.16 11.31 16.36
CA ALA A 462 -12.50 11.25 15.06
C ALA A 462 -12.27 9.80 14.62
N SER A 463 -11.65 9.00 15.49
CA SER A 463 -11.40 7.58 15.22
C SER A 463 -12.67 6.79 14.94
N THR A 464 -13.72 6.99 15.75
CA THR A 464 -14.98 6.25 15.60
C THR A 464 -15.71 6.65 14.31
N LEU A 465 -15.83 7.95 14.02
CA LEU A 465 -16.49 8.42 12.79
C LEU A 465 -15.72 7.99 11.54
N SER A 466 -14.38 8.05 11.56
CA SER A 466 -13.54 7.59 10.45
C SER A 466 -13.75 6.10 10.18
N GLN A 467 -13.78 5.29 11.24
CA GLN A 467 -13.95 3.85 11.09
C GLN A 467 -15.37 3.49 10.64
N VAL A 468 -16.41 4.08 11.24
CA VAL A 468 -17.80 3.70 10.98
C VAL A 468 -18.30 4.25 9.64
N LEU A 469 -17.97 5.49 9.30
CA LEU A 469 -18.52 6.16 8.12
C LEU A 469 -17.61 6.08 6.89
N LEU A 470 -16.29 5.99 7.08
CA LEU A 470 -15.32 5.97 5.99
C LEU A 470 -14.64 4.61 5.81
N GLY A 471 -14.81 3.69 6.76
CA GLY A 471 -14.10 2.40 6.77
C GLY A 471 -12.60 2.53 7.03
N ILE A 472 -12.14 3.66 7.58
CA ILE A 472 -10.72 3.99 7.76
C ILE A 472 -10.35 3.89 9.24
N ARG A 473 -9.28 3.16 9.55
CA ARG A 473 -8.71 3.07 10.91
C ARG A 473 -7.64 4.14 11.11
N ILE A 474 -8.06 5.39 11.20
CA ILE A 474 -7.14 6.54 11.31
C ILE A 474 -6.46 6.65 12.69
N GLU A 475 -6.94 5.93 13.71
CA GLU A 475 -6.43 6.02 15.09
C GLU A 475 -4.93 5.71 15.23
N CYS A 476 -4.38 4.81 14.40
CA CYS A 476 -2.94 4.55 14.43
C CYS A 476 -2.11 5.79 14.06
N ALA A 477 -2.73 6.75 13.37
CA ALA A 477 -2.13 8.03 13.04
C ALA A 477 -2.14 9.04 14.20
N GLU A 478 -2.61 8.69 15.40
CA GLU A 478 -2.59 9.57 16.57
C GLU A 478 -1.16 9.81 17.10
N CYS A 479 -0.29 8.80 17.04
CA CYS A 479 1.04 8.85 17.64
C CYS A 479 2.19 8.93 16.62
N HIS A 480 1.98 8.44 15.39
CA HIS A 480 2.96 8.42 14.29
C HIS A 480 2.20 8.28 12.97
N HIS A 481 2.83 8.52 11.81
CA HIS A 481 2.19 8.23 10.51
C HIS A 481 1.66 6.79 10.46
N HIS A 482 0.49 6.54 9.86
CA HIS A 482 -0.06 5.20 9.81
C HIS A 482 0.95 4.26 9.11
N PRO A 483 1.41 3.18 9.77
CA PRO A 483 2.58 2.44 9.31
C PRO A 483 2.31 1.61 8.04
N TRP A 484 1.02 1.39 7.73
CA TRP A 484 0.57 0.50 6.65
C TRP A 484 -0.49 1.14 5.74
N ASP A 485 -0.67 2.46 5.81
CA ASP A 485 -1.71 3.18 5.06
C ASP A 485 -1.25 4.63 4.86
N ARG A 486 -1.90 5.36 3.96
CA ARG A 486 -1.50 6.72 3.55
C ARG A 486 -1.77 7.82 4.59
N TRP A 487 -2.41 7.50 5.71
CA TRP A 487 -2.90 8.50 6.66
C TRP A 487 -1.79 9.03 7.56
N SER A 488 -1.63 10.35 7.59
CA SER A 488 -0.65 11.05 8.40
C SER A 488 -1.18 11.48 9.76
N GLN A 489 -0.26 11.85 10.67
CA GLN A 489 -0.64 12.54 11.91
C GLN A 489 -1.41 13.82 11.61
N GLN A 490 -1.00 14.55 10.58
CA GLN A 490 -1.69 15.77 10.16
C GLN A 490 -3.15 15.47 9.77
N ASP A 491 -3.43 14.38 9.05
CA ASP A 491 -4.79 13.97 8.69
C ASP A 491 -5.62 13.65 9.95
N TYR A 492 -5.04 12.89 10.89
CA TYR A 492 -5.68 12.56 12.16
C TYR A 492 -6.03 13.82 12.97
N PHE A 493 -5.05 14.69 13.20
CA PHE A 493 -5.25 15.90 14.00
C PHE A 493 -6.15 16.91 13.29
N SER A 494 -6.18 16.95 11.95
CA SER A 494 -7.14 17.77 11.19
C SER A 494 -8.58 17.27 11.40
N MET A 495 -8.79 15.95 11.39
CA MET A 495 -10.09 15.36 11.69
C MET A 495 -10.49 15.59 13.15
N GLN A 496 -9.55 15.44 14.09
CA GLN A 496 -9.79 15.75 15.50
C GLN A 496 -10.13 17.23 15.71
N ALA A 497 -9.43 18.15 15.04
CA ALA A 497 -9.63 19.59 15.18
C ALA A 497 -11.08 19.99 14.89
N PHE A 498 -11.70 19.40 13.87
CA PHE A 498 -13.12 19.60 13.55
C PHE A 498 -14.04 19.32 14.76
N LEU A 499 -13.71 18.30 15.56
CA LEU A 499 -14.53 17.82 16.67
C LEU A 499 -14.23 18.51 18.00
N THR A 500 -13.14 19.28 18.10
CA THR A 500 -12.81 20.05 19.32
C THR A 500 -13.84 21.12 19.67
N GLN A 501 -14.68 21.53 18.70
CA GLN A 501 -15.72 22.54 18.88
C GLN A 501 -17.02 21.99 19.48
N VAL A 502 -17.14 20.67 19.65
CA VAL A 502 -18.33 20.03 20.25
C VAL A 502 -18.46 20.44 21.72
N LYS A 503 -19.62 20.99 22.10
CA LYS A 503 -19.89 21.48 23.45
C LYS A 503 -21.21 20.92 23.96
N PHE A 504 -21.22 20.52 25.23
CA PHE A 504 -22.45 20.21 25.96
C PHE A 504 -22.83 21.39 26.85
N LYS A 505 -24.03 21.92 26.63
CA LYS A 505 -24.62 22.92 27.52
C LYS A 505 -25.54 22.21 28.51
N PRO A 506 -25.37 22.39 29.83
CA PRO A 506 -26.36 21.97 30.80
C PRO A 506 -27.73 22.57 30.45
N SER A 507 -28.77 21.75 30.42
CA SER A 507 -30.13 22.26 30.31
C SER A 507 -30.50 22.94 31.63
N ASN A 508 -30.90 24.20 31.59
CA ASN A 508 -31.52 24.89 32.73
C ASN A 508 -33.00 24.51 32.90
N VAL A 509 -33.52 23.65 32.02
CA VAL A 509 -34.86 23.07 32.11
C VAL A 509 -34.72 21.69 32.73
N GLY A 510 -35.30 21.51 33.92
CA GLY A 510 -35.15 20.36 34.81
C GLY A 510 -35.51 18.99 34.25
#